data_AF-A0A753FNB7-F1
#
_entry.id   AF-A0A753FNB7-F1
#
_cell.length_a   1.000
_cell.length_b   1.000
_cell.length_c   1.000
_cell.angle_alpha   90.00
_cell.angle_beta   90.00
_cell.angle_gamma   90.00
#
_symmetry.space_group_name_H-M   'P 1'
#
loop_
_entity.id
_entity.type
_entity.pdbx_description
1 polymer ?
#
loop_
_entity_poly.entity_id
_entity_poly.type
_entity_poly.pdbx_seq_one_letter_code
_entity_poly.pdbx_strand_id
1 'polypeptide(L)'
;MKRNVLLLPLLIFLLIAAALLWQLARNAQGDDPTNLESALTGKPVPAFRLESLETPGQYYQAEVLTQGKPVLLNVWATWCPTCRAEHQYLNQLSAQG
;
A
#
# COMPACT_ATOMS: atom_id res chain seq x y z
N MET A 1 24.71 -45.89 -21.42
CA MET A 1 23.76 -44.83 -21.03
C MET A 1 24.50 -43.49 -21.10
N LYS A 2 24.01 -42.50 -21.85
CA LYS A 2 24.73 -41.23 -22.05
C LYS A 2 24.74 -40.45 -20.73
N ARG A 3 25.88 -40.41 -20.04
CA ARG A 3 26.11 -39.81 -18.71
C ARG A 3 25.58 -38.37 -18.57
N ASN A 4 25.46 -37.65 -19.68
CA ASN A 4 24.98 -36.28 -19.74
C ASN A 4 23.47 -36.14 -19.45
N VAL A 5 22.68 -37.21 -19.58
CA VAL A 5 21.24 -37.20 -19.27
C VAL A 5 20.98 -37.18 -17.76
N LEU A 6 21.92 -37.68 -16.95
CA LEU A 6 21.85 -37.63 -15.48
C LEU A 6 22.00 -36.21 -14.91
N LEU A 7 22.62 -35.29 -15.66
CA LEU A 7 22.80 -33.89 -15.25
C LEU A 7 21.61 -32.99 -15.64
N LEU A 8 20.69 -33.50 -16.47
CA LEU A 8 19.54 -32.75 -16.94
C LEU A 8 18.65 -32.23 -15.80
N PRO A 9 18.33 -33.01 -14.75
CA PRO A 9 17.51 -32.51 -13.65
C PRO A 9 18.19 -31.39 -12.86
N LEU A 10 19.51 -31.46 -12.69
CA LEU A 10 20.29 -30.42 -12.00
C LEU A 10 20.31 -29.12 -12.81
N LEU A 11 20.48 -29.20 -14.13
CA LEU A 11 20.41 -28.02 -15.01
C LEU A 11 19.05 -27.34 -14.95
N ILE A 12 17.96 -28.12 -14.99
CA ILE A 12 16.60 -27.59 -14.86
C ILE A 12 16.41 -26.91 -13.51
N PHE A 13 16.87 -27.54 -12.42
CA PHE A 13 16.81 -26.95 -11.08
C PHE A 13 17.57 -25.62 -11.00
N LEU A 14 18.80 -25.56 -11.53
CA LEU A 14 19.60 -24.34 -11.51
C LEU A 14 18.97 -23.21 -12.33
N LEU A 15 18.35 -23.54 -13.47
CA LEU A 15 17.62 -22.56 -14.28
C LEU A 15 16.42 -21.98 -13.53
N ILE A 16 15.62 -22.84 -12.88
CA ILE A 16 14.48 -22.40 -12.07
C ILE A 16 14.97 -21.55 -10.89
N ALA A 17 16.00 -22.01 -10.16
CA ALA A 17 16.54 -21.28 -9.03
C ALA A 17 17.07 -19.89 -9.43
N ALA A 18 17.77 -19.79 -10.56
CA ALA A 18 18.25 -18.52 -11.09
C ALA A 18 17.09 -17.58 -11.45
N ALA A 19 16.04 -18.09 -12.11
CA ALA A 19 14.85 -17.31 -12.45
C ALA A 19 14.12 -16.80 -11.20
N LEU A 20 13.96 -17.66 -10.18
CA LEU A 20 13.31 -17.28 -8.92
C LEU A 20 14.13 -16.25 -8.12
N LEU A 21 15.46 -16.41 -8.07
CA LEU A 21 16.34 -15.43 -7.41
C LEU A 21 16.32 -14.08 -8.13
N TRP A 22 16.29 -14.09 -9.47
CA TRP A 22 16.16 -12.86 -10.24
C TRP A 22 14.81 -12.17 -9.95
N GLN A 23 13.70 -12.92 -9.97
CA GLN A 23 12.39 -12.35 -9.66
C GLN A 23 12.33 -11.80 -8.23
N LEU A 24 12.89 -12.52 -7.24
CA LEU A 24 12.95 -12.06 -5.86
C LEU A 24 13.73 -10.74 -5.72
N ALA A 25 14.86 -10.61 -6.42
CA ALA A 25 15.65 -9.38 -6.43
C ALA A 25 14.88 -8.19 -7.02
N ARG A 26 14.11 -8.42 -8.10
CA ARG A 26 13.26 -7.39 -8.71
C ARG A 26 12.12 -6.95 -7.79
N ASN A 27 11.42 -7.90 -7.18
CA ASN A 27 10.35 -7.59 -6.22
C ASN A 27 10.89 -6.73 -5.06
N ALA A 28 12.08 -7.05 -4.53
CA ALA A 28 12.72 -6.27 -3.47
C ALA A 28 13.10 -4.84 -3.88
N GLN A 29 13.17 -4.55 -5.18
CA GLN A 29 13.52 -3.24 -5.75
C GLN A 29 12.31 -2.39 -6.13
N GLY A 30 11.08 -2.88 -5.88
CA GLY A 30 9.84 -2.11 -6.06
C GLY A 30 8.90 -2.68 -7.13
N ASP A 31 9.34 -3.62 -7.96
CA ASP A 31 8.49 -4.36 -8.92
C ASP A 31 7.62 -5.43 -8.22
N ASP A 32 7.25 -5.22 -6.95
CA ASP A 32 6.43 -6.17 -6.20
C ASP A 32 4.97 -6.10 -6.69
N PRO A 33 4.44 -7.15 -7.35
CA PRO A 33 3.06 -7.16 -7.83
C PRO A 33 2.02 -7.18 -6.69
N THR A 34 2.44 -7.36 -5.44
CA THR A 34 1.59 -7.24 -4.26
C THR A 34 1.50 -5.81 -3.73
N ASN A 35 2.31 -4.88 -4.25
CA ASN A 35 2.14 -3.46 -3.96
C ASN A 35 0.78 -2.99 -4.48
N LEU A 36 -0.04 -2.50 -3.56
CA LEU A 36 -1.30 -1.85 -3.87
C LEU A 36 -1.01 -0.39 -4.26
N GLU A 37 -0.42 -0.18 -5.44
CA GLU A 37 -0.24 1.17 -5.96
C GLU A 37 -1.61 1.83 -6.18
N SER A 38 -1.77 3.02 -5.60
CA SER A 38 -3.00 3.78 -5.77
C SER A 38 -3.14 4.25 -7.22
N ALA A 39 -4.19 3.79 -7.89
CA ALA A 39 -4.60 4.28 -9.23
C ALA A 39 -4.97 5.77 -9.25
N LEU A 40 -5.04 6.42 -8.08
CA LEU A 40 -5.41 7.83 -7.91
C LEU A 40 -4.20 8.74 -7.62
N THR A 41 -2.97 8.20 -7.66
CA THR A 41 -1.76 9.02 -7.48
C THR A 41 -1.70 10.14 -8.55
N GLY A 42 -1.50 11.38 -8.11
CA GLY A 42 -1.48 12.57 -8.97
C GLY A 42 -2.86 13.05 -9.47
N LYS A 43 -3.95 12.40 -9.08
CA LYS A 43 -5.32 12.81 -9.40
C LYS A 43 -5.92 13.66 -8.28
N PRO A 44 -6.87 14.57 -8.58
CA PRO A 44 -7.58 15.30 -7.53
C PRO A 44 -8.39 14.35 -6.65
N VAL A 45 -8.65 14.76 -5.41
CA VAL A 45 -9.55 14.04 -4.51
C VAL A 45 -10.94 13.95 -5.15
N PRO A 46 -11.60 12.76 -5.17
CA PRO A 46 -12.94 12.62 -5.72
C PRO A 46 -13.96 13.53 -5.02
N ALA A 47 -14.97 13.99 -5.77
CA ALA A 47 -16.07 14.76 -5.20
C ALA A 47 -16.89 13.89 -4.23
N PHE A 48 -17.22 14.45 -3.06
CA PHE A 48 -18.09 13.82 -2.06
C PHE A 48 -18.92 14.87 -1.33
N ARG A 49 -19.99 14.42 -0.67
CA ARG A 49 -20.73 15.18 0.34
C ARG A 49 -21.01 14.24 1.50
N LEU A 50 -20.27 14.39 2.59
CA LEU A 50 -20.32 13.50 3.75
C LEU A 50 -20.69 14.28 5.00
N GLU A 51 -21.44 13.64 5.89
CA GLU A 51 -21.85 14.21 7.17
C GLU A 51 -20.68 14.17 8.18
N SER A 52 -20.61 15.18 9.04
CA SER A 52 -19.67 15.22 10.16
C SER A 52 -19.98 14.13 11.17
N LEU A 53 -18.95 13.44 11.67
CA LEU A 53 -19.10 12.46 12.74
C LEU A 53 -19.49 13.12 14.08
N GLU A 54 -18.95 14.32 14.37
CA GLU A 54 -19.13 15.00 15.65
C GLU A 54 -20.38 15.88 15.69
N THR A 55 -20.85 16.36 14.53
CA THR A 55 -21.94 17.35 14.44
C THR A 55 -22.98 16.92 13.40
N PRO A 56 -24.02 16.19 13.81
CA PRO A 56 -25.09 15.78 12.91
C PRO A 56 -25.72 16.97 12.16
N GLY A 57 -26.00 16.79 10.87
CA GLY A 57 -26.52 17.81 9.97
C GLY A 57 -25.47 18.73 9.35
N GLN A 58 -24.22 18.70 9.80
CA GLN A 58 -23.11 19.41 9.15
C GLN A 58 -22.51 18.52 8.05
N TYR A 59 -22.27 19.09 6.86
CA TYR A 59 -21.72 18.37 5.71
C TYR A 59 -20.40 18.97 5.24
N TYR A 60 -19.49 18.10 4.81
CA TYR A 60 -18.21 18.44 4.20
C TYR A 60 -18.12 17.93 2.77
N GLN A 61 -17.31 18.63 1.97
CA GLN A 61 -17.02 18.33 0.57
C GLN A 61 -15.50 18.35 0.34
N ALA A 62 -15.05 17.98 -0.87
CA ALA A 62 -13.63 17.76 -1.17
C ALA A 62 -12.73 18.98 -0.91
N GLU A 63 -13.29 20.20 -0.94
CA GLU A 63 -12.58 21.45 -0.72
C GLU A 63 -11.98 21.57 0.70
N VAL A 64 -12.52 20.83 1.67
CA VAL A 64 -11.97 20.80 3.04
C VAL A 64 -10.54 20.21 3.07
N LEU A 65 -10.18 19.39 2.07
CA LEU A 65 -8.89 18.71 1.99
C LEU A 65 -7.85 19.47 1.14
N THR A 66 -8.21 20.60 0.52
CA THR A 66 -7.35 21.32 -0.43
C THR A 66 -6.98 22.74 0.04
N GLN A 67 -6.99 22.98 1.36
CA GLN A 67 -6.82 24.31 1.97
C GLN A 67 -5.36 24.81 2.05
N GLY A 68 -4.50 24.43 1.10
CA GLY A 68 -3.14 24.98 0.95
C GLY A 68 -2.06 24.40 1.86
N LYS A 69 -2.39 23.38 2.67
CA LYS A 69 -1.41 22.55 3.40
C LYS A 69 -1.57 21.08 3.00
N PRO A 70 -0.49 20.29 3.00
CA PRO A 70 -0.61 18.85 2.86
C PRO A 70 -1.42 18.29 4.04
N VAL A 71 -2.30 17.34 3.76
CA VAL A 71 -3.15 16.68 4.75
C VAL A 71 -3.00 15.18 4.60
N LEU A 72 -2.96 14.47 5.73
CA LEU A 72 -3.08 13.01 5.77
C LEU A 72 -4.56 12.63 5.94
N LEU A 73 -5.11 11.90 4.97
CA LEU A 73 -6.46 11.35 5.05
C LEU A 73 -6.39 9.89 5.53
N ASN A 74 -6.73 9.65 6.80
CA ASN A 74 -6.78 8.31 7.38
C ASN A 74 -8.20 7.74 7.31
N VAL A 75 -8.33 6.54 6.75
CA VAL A 75 -9.60 5.79 6.69
C VAL A 75 -9.58 4.74 7.78
N TRP A 76 -10.54 4.80 8.70
CA TRP A 76 -10.56 3.93 9.88
C TRP A 76 -11.98 3.47 10.23
N ALA A 77 -12.05 2.48 11.12
CA ALA A 77 -13.30 2.03 11.71
C ALA A 77 -13.05 1.40 13.09
N THR A 78 -14.08 1.37 13.94
CA THR A 78 -14.00 0.80 15.30
C THR A 78 -13.72 -0.70 15.33
N TRP A 79 -14.11 -1.41 14.26
CA TRP A 79 -13.90 -2.85 14.08
C TRP A 79 -12.56 -3.20 13.42
N CYS A 80 -11.74 -2.20 13.07
CA CYS A 80 -10.42 -2.41 12.49
C CYS A 80 -9.35 -2.50 13.59
N PRO A 81 -8.80 -3.70 13.90
CA PRO A 81 -7.86 -3.86 15.01
C PRO A 81 -6.52 -3.15 14.76
N THR A 82 -6.04 -3.13 13.53
CA THR A 82 -4.81 -2.42 13.13
C THR A 82 -4.97 -0.91 13.25
N CYS A 83 -6.16 -0.37 12.97
CA CYS A 83 -6.45 1.05 13.13
C CYS A 83 -6.34 1.49 14.60
N ARG A 84 -6.73 0.63 15.56
CA ARG A 84 -6.54 0.91 16.99
C ARG A 84 -5.06 1.02 17.34
N ALA A 85 -4.22 0.12 16.81
CA ALA A 85 -2.78 0.17 17.04
C ALA A 85 -2.13 1.40 16.39
N GLU A 86 -2.58 1.76 15.18
CA GLU A 86 -2.12 2.94 14.43
C GLU A 86 -2.47 4.26 15.12
N HIS A 87 -3.62 4.32 15.80
CA HIS A 87 -4.15 5.56 16.39
C HIS A 87 -3.17 6.27 17.33
N GLN A 88 -2.39 5.54 18.11
CA GLN A 88 -1.37 6.14 18.99
C GLN A 88 -0.31 6.91 18.20
N TYR A 89 0.13 6.36 17.07
CA TYR A 89 1.11 7.00 16.21
C TYR A 89 0.52 8.20 15.47
N LEU A 90 -0.73 8.13 15.03
CA LEU A 90 -1.45 9.28 14.45
C LEU A 90 -1.54 10.45 15.44
N ASN A 91 -1.79 10.18 16.72
CA ASN A 91 -1.79 11.21 17.76
C ASN A 91 -0.39 11.82 17.95
N GLN A 92 0.67 11.03 17.84
CA GLN A 92 2.04 11.54 17.86
C GLN A 92 2.34 12.44 16.66
N LEU A 93 1.91 12.06 15.45
CA LEU A 93 2.06 12.89 14.24
C LEU A 93 1.29 14.21 14.35
N SER A 94 0.06 14.16 14.86
CA SER A 94 -0.78 15.34 15.14
C SER A 94 -0.10 16.31 16.10
N ALA A 95 0.65 15.81 17.09
CA ALA A 95 1.41 16.66 18.01
C ALA A 95 2.66 17.31 17.39
N GLN A 96 3.09 16.88 16.20
CA GLN A 96 4.31 17.36 15.53
C GLN A 96 4.02 18.36 14.40
N GLY A 97 2.75 18.65 14.07
CA GLY A 97 2.39 19.55 12.97
C GLY A 97 0.96 20.06 13.01
#